data_AF-A0A535BEG0-F1
#
_entry.id   AF-A0A535BEG0-F1
#
_cell.length_a   1.000
_cell.length_b   1.000
_cell.length_c   1.000
_cell.angle_alpha   90.00
_cell.angle_beta   90.00
_cell.angle_gamma   90.00
#
_symmetry.space_group_name_H-M   'P 1'
#
loop_
_entity.id
_entity.type
_entity.pdbx_description
1 polymer ?
#
loop_
_entity_poly.entity_id
_entity_poly.type
_entity_poly.pdbx_seq_one_letter_code
_entity_poly.pdbx_strand_id
1 'polypeptide(L)'
;DLGVDVEPLPGAGAAGGLGAGLMAFSGARLRPGAEMVMEALHLDERLTGAQLVITGEGRIDSQTARFGKGPAAVARHAKQAGIPVVAIGGSVADETELRLLFDGLEATVVEPGTLEEAIAQARPLLVRAATRLMWLVLTGRRLR
;
A
#
# COMPACT_ATOMS: atom_id res chain seq x y z
N ASP A 1 33.08 19.58 -13.12
CA ASP A 1 32.98 20.27 -11.82
C ASP A 1 32.69 19.36 -10.63
N LEU A 2 31.77 18.38 -10.71
CA LEU A 2 31.54 17.44 -9.58
C LEU A 2 32.11 16.03 -9.78
N GLY A 3 32.45 15.64 -11.02
CA GLY A 3 33.02 14.31 -11.30
C GLY A 3 32.05 13.13 -11.07
N VAL A 4 30.78 13.41 -10.81
CA VAL A 4 29.71 12.42 -10.66
C VAL A 4 28.77 12.52 -11.85
N ASP A 5 28.62 11.42 -12.58
CA ASP A 5 27.61 11.31 -13.63
C ASP A 5 26.29 10.82 -13.03
N VAL A 6 25.31 11.72 -12.97
CA VAL A 6 23.98 11.46 -12.41
C VAL A 6 22.91 11.27 -13.48
N GLU A 7 23.22 11.53 -14.76
CA GLU A 7 22.28 11.36 -15.88
C GLU A 7 21.77 9.92 -16.02
N PRO A 8 22.60 8.86 -15.91
CA PRO A 8 22.12 7.49 -16.05
C PRO A 8 21.41 6.96 -14.79
N LEU A 9 21.41 7.71 -13.68
CA LEU A 9 20.88 7.22 -12.41
C LEU A 9 19.34 7.29 -12.38
N PRO A 10 18.64 6.15 -12.16
CA PRO A 10 17.18 6.14 -12.08
C PRO A 10 16.65 7.11 -11.04
N GLY A 11 15.70 7.94 -11.45
CA GLY A 11 15.07 8.95 -10.58
C GLY A 11 15.89 10.22 -10.37
N ALA A 12 17.01 10.43 -11.08
CA ALA A 12 17.72 11.71 -11.12
C ALA A 12 16.80 12.88 -11.54
N GLY A 13 15.85 12.63 -12.46
CA GLY A 13 14.84 13.61 -12.88
C GLY A 13 13.70 13.87 -11.88
N ALA A 14 13.65 13.16 -10.74
CA ALA A 14 12.56 13.31 -9.78
C ALA A 14 12.46 14.76 -9.26
N ALA A 15 11.21 15.22 -9.10
CA ALA A 15 10.88 16.59 -8.68
C ALA A 15 11.62 17.68 -9.48
N GLY A 16 11.74 17.48 -10.81
CA GLY A 16 12.36 18.46 -11.71
C GLY A 16 13.89 18.54 -11.61
N GLY A 17 14.56 17.43 -11.28
CA GLY A 17 16.03 17.37 -11.17
C GLY A 17 16.57 17.56 -9.76
N LEU A 18 15.70 17.75 -8.77
CA LEU A 18 16.10 17.77 -7.35
C LEU A 18 16.79 16.45 -6.95
N GLY A 19 16.33 15.32 -7.50
CA GLY A 19 16.98 14.01 -7.30
C GLY A 19 18.45 14.02 -7.73
N ALA A 20 18.74 14.53 -8.93
CA ALA A 20 20.10 14.68 -9.45
C ALA A 20 20.96 15.57 -8.55
N GLY A 21 20.40 16.70 -8.07
CA GLY A 21 21.09 17.58 -7.14
C GLY A 21 21.46 16.88 -5.83
N LEU A 22 20.52 16.18 -5.20
CA LEU A 22 20.80 15.43 -3.97
C LEU A 22 21.86 14.33 -4.21
N MET A 23 21.79 13.60 -5.31
CA MET A 23 22.81 12.60 -5.64
C MET A 23 24.20 13.23 -5.83
N ALA A 24 24.29 14.29 -6.64
CA ALA A 24 25.57 14.89 -7.03
C ALA A 24 26.24 15.65 -5.87
N PHE A 25 25.46 16.35 -5.05
CA PHE A 25 26.00 17.26 -4.02
C PHE A 25 26.09 16.65 -2.62
N SER A 26 25.23 15.68 -2.26
CA SER A 26 25.27 15.06 -0.93
C SER A 26 25.58 13.56 -0.95
N GLY A 27 25.74 12.96 -2.13
CA GLY A 27 25.91 11.51 -2.26
C GLY A 27 24.64 10.74 -1.86
N ALA A 28 23.48 11.39 -1.85
CA ALA A 28 22.21 10.75 -1.49
C ALA A 28 21.87 9.61 -2.47
N ARG A 29 21.20 8.59 -1.95
CA ARG A 29 20.70 7.47 -2.75
C ARG A 29 19.18 7.50 -2.79
N LEU A 30 18.61 7.42 -3.99
CA LEU A 30 17.17 7.23 -4.11
C LEU A 30 16.79 5.83 -3.64
N ARG A 31 15.70 5.76 -2.86
CA ARG A 31 15.13 4.53 -2.33
C ARG A 31 13.61 4.55 -2.56
N PRO A 32 12.95 3.38 -2.71
CA PRO A 32 11.50 3.32 -2.75
C PRO A 32 10.89 3.94 -1.49
N GLY A 33 10.02 4.93 -1.67
CA GLY A 33 9.47 5.70 -0.54
C GLY A 33 8.66 4.87 0.44
N ALA A 34 7.88 3.89 -0.06
CA ALA A 34 7.08 3.02 0.79
C ALA A 34 7.97 2.18 1.73
N GLU A 35 9.05 1.60 1.22
CA GLU A 35 10.02 0.83 2.02
C GLU A 35 10.70 1.70 3.07
N MET A 36 11.11 2.92 2.70
CA MET A 36 11.68 3.88 3.66
C MET A 36 10.69 4.20 4.80
N VAL A 37 9.40 4.34 4.49
CA VAL A 37 8.36 4.55 5.51
C VAL A 37 8.17 3.31 6.39
N MET A 38 8.17 2.10 5.82
CA MET A 38 8.04 0.86 6.60
C MET A 38 9.20 0.70 7.60
N GLU A 39 10.43 0.98 7.15
CA GLU A 39 11.62 0.98 8.01
C GLU A 39 11.52 2.05 9.11
N ALA A 40 11.17 3.29 8.75
CA ALA A 40 11.05 4.38 9.72
C ALA A 40 9.95 4.16 10.77
N LEU A 41 8.91 3.39 10.42
CA LEU A 41 7.84 3.01 11.35
C LEU A 41 8.13 1.73 12.13
N HIS A 42 9.27 1.08 11.87
CA HIS A 42 9.63 -0.23 12.41
C HIS A 42 8.52 -1.26 12.18
N LEU A 43 7.99 -1.33 10.94
CA LEU A 43 6.82 -2.16 10.65
C LEU A 43 7.04 -3.63 11.05
N ASP A 44 8.19 -4.21 10.71
CA ASP A 44 8.48 -5.62 10.99
C ASP A 44 8.40 -5.97 12.48
N GLU A 45 8.89 -5.07 13.34
CA GLU A 45 8.77 -5.24 14.79
C GLU A 45 7.30 -5.20 15.23
N ARG A 46 6.51 -4.27 14.66
CA ARG A 46 5.08 -4.11 14.96
C ARG A 46 4.21 -5.25 14.44
N LEU A 47 4.67 -6.01 13.45
CA LEU A 47 4.00 -7.21 12.96
C LEU A 47 4.08 -8.36 13.97
N THR A 48 5.01 -8.32 14.92
CA THR A 48 5.16 -9.37 15.94
C THR A 48 3.88 -9.57 16.73
N GLY A 49 3.32 -10.77 16.65
CA GLY A 49 2.08 -11.15 17.34
C GLY A 49 0.78 -10.72 16.66
N ALA A 50 0.85 -10.02 15.52
CA ALA A 50 -0.33 -9.72 14.72
C ALA A 50 -0.88 -11.00 14.07
N GLN A 51 -2.22 -11.14 14.08
CA GLN A 51 -2.92 -12.29 13.52
C GLN A 51 -3.54 -11.99 12.14
N LEU A 52 -3.65 -10.70 11.80
CA LEU A 52 -4.24 -10.19 10.58
C LEU A 52 -3.69 -8.78 10.37
N VAL A 53 -3.31 -8.46 9.13
CA VAL A 53 -2.99 -7.11 8.72
C VAL A 53 -4.10 -6.57 7.83
N ILE A 54 -4.57 -5.36 8.15
CA ILE A 54 -5.52 -4.62 7.32
C ILE A 54 -4.79 -3.37 6.82
N THR A 55 -4.77 -3.18 5.51
CA THR A 55 -4.17 -2.01 4.85
C THR A 55 -5.14 -1.42 3.83
N GLY A 56 -4.78 -0.33 3.15
CA GLY A 56 -5.67 0.27 2.16
C GLY A 56 -5.15 1.55 1.53
N GLU A 57 -5.75 1.91 0.41
CA GLU A 57 -5.60 3.22 -0.25
C GLU A 57 -6.88 3.59 -1.01
N GLY A 58 -6.94 4.81 -1.56
CA GLY A 58 -8.14 5.28 -2.27
C GLY A 58 -8.51 4.44 -3.49
N ARG A 59 -7.52 3.85 -4.17
CA ARG A 59 -7.73 2.97 -5.32
C ARG A 59 -6.70 1.85 -5.30
N ILE A 60 -7.17 0.62 -5.15
CA ILE A 60 -6.35 -0.58 -5.24
C ILE A 60 -6.53 -1.17 -6.63
N ASP A 61 -5.45 -1.22 -7.40
CA ASP A 61 -5.42 -1.71 -8.79
C ASP A 61 -4.05 -2.30 -9.13
N SER A 62 -3.83 -2.71 -10.39
CA SER A 62 -2.56 -3.27 -10.85
C SER A 62 -1.36 -2.34 -10.59
N GLN A 63 -1.56 -1.02 -10.53
CA GLN A 63 -0.48 -0.07 -10.21
C GLN A 63 -0.01 -0.24 -8.76
N THR A 64 -0.91 -0.57 -7.85
CA THR A 64 -0.58 -0.88 -6.46
C THR A 64 0.40 -2.05 -6.41
N ALA A 65 0.11 -3.11 -7.17
CA ALA A 65 0.96 -4.29 -7.24
C ALA A 65 2.31 -4.03 -7.91
N ARG A 66 2.32 -3.30 -9.03
CA ARG A 66 3.49 -3.10 -9.88
C ARG A 66 4.46 -2.04 -9.35
N PHE A 67 3.94 -0.94 -8.80
CA PHE A 67 4.76 0.19 -8.35
C PHE A 67 5.10 0.16 -6.87
N GLY A 68 4.65 -0.86 -6.12
CA GLY A 68 5.04 -1.05 -4.73
C GLY A 68 4.62 0.10 -3.83
N LYS A 69 3.37 0.56 -3.97
CA LYS A 69 2.77 1.58 -3.11
C LYS A 69 2.68 1.10 -1.65
N GLY A 70 2.30 2.01 -0.75
CA GLY A 70 2.16 1.73 0.69
C GLY A 70 1.47 0.39 1.00
N PRO A 71 0.27 0.10 0.47
CA PRO A 71 -0.42 -1.16 0.73
C PRO A 71 0.35 -2.40 0.25
N ALA A 72 1.02 -2.33 -0.90
CA ALA A 72 1.82 -3.42 -1.42
C ALA A 72 3.08 -3.66 -0.58
N ALA A 73 3.74 -2.61 -0.08
CA ALA A 73 4.85 -2.74 0.85
C ALA A 73 4.39 -3.41 2.15
N VAL A 74 3.33 -2.90 2.79
CA VAL A 74 2.74 -3.51 3.99
C VAL A 74 2.41 -4.99 3.77
N ALA A 75 1.81 -5.33 2.62
CA ALA A 75 1.48 -6.70 2.29
C ALA A 75 2.72 -7.60 2.16
N ARG A 76 3.79 -7.14 1.51
CA ARG A 76 5.04 -7.90 1.39
C ARG A 76 5.64 -8.22 2.77
N HIS A 77 5.78 -7.22 3.63
CA HIS A 77 6.31 -7.41 4.98
C HIS A 77 5.44 -8.37 5.80
N ALA A 78 4.11 -8.20 5.78
CA ALA A 78 3.19 -9.08 6.48
C ALA A 78 3.23 -10.53 5.98
N LYS A 79 3.29 -10.75 4.65
CA LYS A 79 3.41 -12.09 4.06
C LYS A 79 4.74 -12.75 4.40
N GLN A 80 5.84 -12.01 4.43
CA GLN A 80 7.14 -12.53 4.88
C GLN A 80 7.10 -12.99 6.34
N ALA A 81 6.30 -12.32 7.18
CA ALA A 81 6.01 -12.74 8.55
C ALA A 81 4.95 -13.86 8.65
N GLY A 82 4.40 -14.35 7.54
CA GLY A 82 3.38 -15.40 7.51
C GLY A 82 2.00 -14.95 8.00
N ILE A 83 1.72 -13.64 7.99
CA ILE A 83 0.48 -13.06 8.51
C ILE A 83 -0.46 -12.76 7.34
N PRO A 84 -1.74 -13.18 7.40
CA PRO A 84 -2.70 -12.90 6.33
C PRO A 84 -2.96 -11.40 6.20
N VAL A 85 -3.18 -10.94 4.98
CA VAL A 85 -3.35 -9.53 4.64
C VAL A 85 -4.65 -9.31 3.88
N VAL A 86 -5.47 -8.39 4.37
CA VAL A 86 -6.66 -7.93 3.65
C VAL A 86 -6.52 -6.45 3.35
N ALA A 87 -6.86 -6.02 2.14
CA ALA A 87 -6.84 -4.61 1.78
C ALA A 87 -8.25 -4.04 1.60
N ILE A 88 -8.45 -2.81 2.09
CA ILE A 88 -9.66 -2.03 1.88
C ILE A 88 -9.34 -0.89 0.92
N GLY A 89 -9.95 -0.93 -0.26
CA GLY A 89 -9.79 0.10 -1.30
C GLY A 89 -11.00 1.02 -1.37
N GLY A 90 -10.78 2.31 -1.64
CA GLY A 90 -11.89 3.18 -2.04
C GLY A 90 -12.61 2.67 -3.29
N SER A 91 -11.80 2.18 -4.24
CA SER A 91 -12.21 1.32 -5.35
C SER A 91 -11.22 0.17 -5.51
N VAL A 92 -11.67 -0.95 -6.07
CA VAL A 92 -10.84 -2.13 -6.37
C VAL A 92 -10.98 -2.45 -7.86
N ALA A 93 -9.86 -2.69 -8.52
CA ALA A 93 -9.78 -3.11 -9.92
C ALA A 93 -8.63 -4.11 -10.11
N ASP A 94 -8.56 -4.78 -11.26
CA ASP A 94 -7.45 -5.68 -11.64
C ASP A 94 -7.14 -6.78 -10.60
N GLU A 95 -8.18 -7.39 -10.01
CA GLU A 95 -8.07 -8.29 -8.85
C GLU A 95 -7.11 -9.47 -9.02
N THR A 96 -6.94 -9.97 -10.26
CA THR A 96 -6.05 -11.11 -10.55
C THR A 96 -4.61 -10.85 -10.10
N GLU A 97 -4.07 -9.65 -10.35
CA GLU A 97 -2.71 -9.30 -9.92
C GLU A 97 -2.64 -9.04 -8.41
N LEU A 98 -3.72 -8.51 -7.84
CA LEU A 98 -3.80 -8.17 -6.42
C LEU A 98 -3.83 -9.41 -5.52
N ARG A 99 -4.35 -10.55 -6.00
CA ARG A 99 -4.35 -11.83 -5.26
C ARG A 99 -2.95 -12.34 -4.90
N LEU A 100 -1.91 -11.89 -5.61
CA LEU A 100 -0.53 -12.22 -5.25
C LEU A 100 -0.08 -11.51 -3.97
N LEU A 101 -0.70 -10.38 -3.63
CA LEU A 101 -0.34 -9.54 -2.49
C LEU A 101 -1.33 -9.68 -1.33
N PHE A 102 -2.63 -9.77 -1.61
CA PHE A 102 -3.66 -9.74 -0.59
C PHE A 102 -4.45 -11.05 -0.57
N ASP A 103 -4.72 -11.55 0.63
CA ASP A 103 -5.55 -12.73 0.88
C ASP A 103 -7.05 -12.38 0.85
N GLY A 104 -7.39 -11.09 0.92
CA GLY A 104 -8.73 -10.57 0.72
C GLY A 104 -8.73 -9.12 0.24
N LEU A 105 -9.82 -8.74 -0.43
CA LEU A 105 -10.06 -7.39 -0.92
C LEU A 105 -11.47 -6.97 -0.54
N GLU A 106 -11.62 -5.72 -0.10
CA GLU A 106 -12.92 -5.10 0.19
C GLU A 106 -12.94 -3.68 -0.39
N ALA A 107 -14.06 -3.29 -1.00
CA ALA A 107 -14.27 -1.93 -1.47
C ALA A 107 -15.08 -1.11 -0.47
N THR A 108 -14.77 0.18 -0.29
CA THR A 108 -15.59 1.04 0.59
C THR A 108 -16.94 1.39 -0.03
N VAL A 109 -16.96 1.63 -1.34
CA VAL A 109 -18.16 1.95 -2.12
C VAL A 109 -18.80 0.65 -2.64
N VAL A 110 -20.07 0.43 -2.30
CA VAL A 110 -20.85 -0.76 -2.71
C VAL A 110 -22.14 -0.41 -3.48
N GLU A 111 -22.45 0.89 -3.57
CA GLU A 111 -23.60 1.41 -4.30
C GLU A 111 -23.10 2.42 -5.35
N PRO A 112 -23.71 2.49 -6.54
CA PRO A 112 -23.37 3.51 -7.52
C PRO A 112 -23.55 4.92 -6.94
N GLY A 113 -22.60 5.81 -7.23
CA GLY A 113 -22.62 7.20 -6.78
C GLY A 113 -21.51 8.00 -7.47
N THR A 114 -21.46 9.30 -7.18
CA THR A 114 -20.40 10.19 -7.66
C THR A 114 -19.11 10.02 -6.85
N LEU A 115 -17.98 10.42 -7.44
CA LEU A 115 -16.70 10.41 -6.73
C LEU A 115 -16.72 11.39 -5.55
N GLU A 116 -17.37 12.54 -5.73
CA GLU A 116 -17.54 13.57 -4.71
C GLU A 116 -18.30 13.04 -3.50
N GLU A 117 -19.40 12.30 -3.72
CA GLU A 117 -20.16 11.65 -2.65
C GLU A 117 -19.32 10.58 -1.93
N ALA A 118 -18.57 9.76 -2.69
CA ALA A 118 -17.70 8.75 -2.11
C ALA A 118 -16.61 9.36 -1.22
N ILE A 119 -16.01 10.47 -1.64
CA ILE A 119 -15.01 11.21 -0.85
C ILE A 119 -15.67 11.86 0.38
N ALA A 120 -16.81 12.53 0.20
CA ALA A 120 -17.55 13.17 1.29
C ALA A 120 -17.99 12.17 2.36
N GLN A 121 -18.26 10.92 1.97
CA GLN A 121 -18.66 9.83 2.85
C GLN A 121 -17.53 8.83 3.16
N ALA A 122 -16.27 9.17 2.91
CA ALA A 122 -15.15 8.22 3.01
C ALA A 122 -15.09 7.52 4.38
N ARG A 123 -15.29 8.26 5.48
CA ARG A 123 -15.28 7.70 6.84
C ARG A 123 -16.39 6.67 7.08
N PRO A 124 -17.69 6.99 6.95
CA PRO A 124 -18.73 5.99 7.16
C PRO A 124 -18.63 4.81 6.20
N LEU A 125 -18.22 5.02 4.95
CA LEU A 125 -18.01 3.94 3.98
C LEU A 125 -16.86 3.00 4.41
N LEU A 126 -15.74 3.55 4.89
CA LEU A 126 -14.61 2.77 5.40
C LEU A 126 -15.01 1.94 6.63
N VAL A 127 -15.78 2.51 7.57
CA VAL A 127 -16.27 1.77 8.74
C VAL A 127 -17.18 0.62 8.32
N ARG A 128 -18.07 0.85 7.35
CA ARG A 128 -18.95 -0.21 6.83
C ARG A 128 -18.15 -1.32 6.15
N ALA A 129 -17.16 -0.98 5.33
CA ALA A 129 -16.25 -1.96 4.72
C ALA A 129 -15.48 -2.78 5.74
N ALA A 130 -14.84 -2.13 6.71
CA ALA A 130 -14.13 -2.83 7.78
C ALA A 130 -15.07 -3.75 8.59
N THR A 131 -16.31 -3.31 8.83
CA THR A 131 -17.32 -4.12 9.51
C THR A 131 -17.67 -5.39 8.72
N ARG A 132 -17.94 -5.27 7.42
CA ARG A 132 -18.24 -6.41 6.53
C ARG A 132 -17.07 -7.39 6.47
N LEU A 133 -15.86 -6.86 6.29
CA LEU A 133 -14.62 -7.64 6.33
C LEU A 133 -14.52 -8.45 7.62
N MET A 134 -14.71 -7.80 8.77
CA MET A 134 -14.61 -8.48 10.07
C MET A 134 -15.71 -9.52 10.28
N TRP A 135 -16.92 -9.34 9.72
CA TRP A 135 -17.93 -10.40 9.73
C TRP A 135 -17.45 -11.65 9.00
N LEU A 136 -16.81 -11.49 7.84
CA LEU A 136 -16.25 -12.62 7.08
C LEU A 136 -15.14 -13.32 7.87
N VAL A 137 -14.21 -12.56 8.44
CA VAL A 137 -13.12 -13.11 9.28
C VAL A 137 -13.67 -13.89 10.47
N LEU A 138 -14.61 -13.32 11.23
CA LEU A 138 -15.19 -13.97 12.40
C LEU A 138 -16.03 -15.19 12.03
N THR A 139 -16.70 -15.16 10.89
CA THR A 139 -17.43 -16.32 10.35
C THR A 139 -16.46 -17.43 9.96
N GLY A 140 -15.38 -17.10 9.25
CA GLY A 140 -14.34 -18.05 8.86
C GLY A 140 -13.70 -18.75 10.07
N ARG A 141 -13.48 -18.03 11.18
CA ARG A 141 -12.97 -18.61 12.44
C ARG A 141 -13.89 -19.66 13.07
N ARG A 142 -15.16 -19.75 12.65
CA ARG A 142 -16.13 -20.74 13.14
C ARG A 142 -16.24 -21.96 12.23
N LEU A 143 -15.71 -21.88 11.00
CA LEU A 143 -15.58 -23.02 10.11
C LEU A 143 -14.46 -23.90 10.70
N ARG A 144 -14.85 -24.98 11.38
CA ARG A 144 -13.94 -26.02 11.85
C ARG A 144 -13.80 -27.10 10.77
#